data_AF-A0A950EQQ6-F1
#
_entry.id   AF-A0A950EQQ6-F1
#
_cell.length_a   1.000
_cell.length_b   1.000
_cell.length_c   1.000
_cell.angle_alpha   90.00
_cell.angle_beta   90.00
_cell.angle_gamma   90.00
#
_symmetry.space_group_name_H-M   'P 1'
#
loop_
_entity.id
_entity.type
_entity.pdbx_description
1 polymer ?
#
loop_
_entity_poly.entity_id
_entity_poly.type
_entity_poly.pdbx_seq_one_letter_code
_entity_poly.pdbx_strand_id
1 'polypeptide(L)' 'DLRERDARDSNRAAAPLKPAADAQLLDTSALSVDQAVEQVVRWYQESSQLRPVR' A
#
# COMPACT_ATOMS: atom_id res chain seq x y z
N ASP A 1 19.32 7.47 8.65
CA ASP A 1 17.99 8.08 8.92
C ASP A 1 16.79 7.30 8.37
N LEU A 2 16.50 7.25 7.06
CA LEU A 2 15.30 6.55 6.52
C LEU A 2 15.16 5.09 6.99
N ARG A 3 16.22 4.28 6.84
CA ARG A 3 16.21 2.87 7.28
C ARG A 3 16.07 2.70 8.80
N GLU A 4 16.61 3.64 9.58
CA GLU A 4 16.48 3.61 11.05
C GLU A 4 15.05 3.96 11.47
N ARG A 5 14.41 4.91 10.78
CA ARG A 5 13.00 5.23 10.99
C ARG A 5 12.12 4.02 10.65
N ASP A 6 12.33 3.40 9.50
CA ASP A 6 11.53 2.25 9.08
C ASP A 6 11.70 1.06 10.04
N ALA A 7 12.93 0.83 10.54
CA ALA A 7 13.20 -0.18 11.57
C ALA A 7 12.49 0.14 12.89
N ARG A 8 12.48 1.40 13.32
CA ARG A 8 11.78 1.83 14.52
C ARG A 8 10.26 1.67 14.39
N ASP A 9 9.69 2.05 13.25
CA ASP A 9 8.25 1.98 13.00
C ASP A 9 7.76 0.53 12.85
N SER A 10 8.58 -0.35 12.28
CA SER A 10 8.27 -1.79 12.18
C SER A 10 8.25 -2.48 13.54
N ASN A 11 9.07 -2.02 14.49
CA ASN A 11 9.19 -2.61 15.83
C ASN A 11 8.31 -1.94 16.90
N ARG A 12 7.44 -0.99 16.52
CA ARG A 12 6.58 -0.28 17.46
C ARG A 12 5.49 -1.21 18.02
N ALA A 13 5.31 -1.22 19.34
CA ALA A 13 4.34 -2.09 20.00
C ALA A 13 2.87 -1.80 19.61
N ALA A 14 2.53 -0.54 19.37
CA ALA A 14 1.22 -0.11 18.90
C ALA A 14 1.31 0.32 17.43
N ALA A 15 0.37 -0.15 16.60
CA ALA A 15 0.29 0.13 15.16
C ALA A 15 1.64 -0.01 14.42
N PRO A 16 2.26 -1.21 14.42
CA PRO A 16 3.52 -1.43 13.71
C PRO A 16 3.37 -1.23 12.21
N LEU A 17 4.46 -0.79 11.55
CA LEU A 17 4.53 -0.70 10.10
C LEU A 17 4.54 -2.12 9.47
N LYS A 18 3.35 -2.66 9.20
CA LYS A 18 3.18 -3.97 8.56
C LYS A 18 2.01 -3.93 7.55
N PRO A 19 2.16 -4.52 6.36
CA PRO A 19 1.05 -4.68 5.42
C PRO A 19 -0.11 -5.49 6.03
N ALA A 20 -1.35 -5.13 5.70
CA ALA A 20 -2.50 -5.96 6.01
C ALA A 20 -2.44 -7.29 5.24
N ALA A 21 -3.18 -8.30 5.71
CA ALA A 21 -3.17 -9.63 5.09
C ALA A 21 -3.70 -9.63 3.64
N ASP A 22 -4.59 -8.70 3.33
CA ASP A 22 -5.21 -8.49 2.02
C ASP A 22 -4.61 -7.29 1.27
N ALA A 23 -3.53 -6.68 1.80
CA ALA A 23 -2.89 -5.55 1.15
C ALA A 23 -2.16 -5.99 -0.13
N GLN A 24 -2.36 -5.24 -1.21
CA GLN A 24 -1.55 -5.35 -2.41
C GLN A 24 -0.29 -4.48 -2.25
N LEU A 25 0.89 -5.07 -2.48
CA LEU A 25 2.17 -4.35 -2.41
C LEU A 25 2.44 -3.63 -3.74
N LEU A 26 2.51 -2.29 -3.70
CA LEU A 26 2.93 -1.46 -4.83
C LEU A 26 4.37 -1.00 -4.62
N ASP A 27 5.31 -1.57 -5.38
CA ASP A 27 6.67 -1.05 -5.44
C ASP A 27 6.75 0.10 -6.48
N THR A 28 7.00 1.31 -5.99
CA THR A 28 7.12 2.51 -6.82
C THR A 28 8.56 2.90 -7.14
N SER A 29 9.55 2.07 -6.80
CA SER A 29 10.98 2.41 -6.91
C SER A 29 11.41 2.80 -8.34
N ALA A 30 10.72 2.27 -9.35
CA ALA A 30 10.98 2.54 -10.77
C ALA A 30 9.79 3.22 -11.49
N LEU A 31 8.79 3.70 -10.75
CA LEU A 31 7.59 4.31 -11.31
C LEU A 31 7.65 5.83 -11.22
N SER A 32 7.10 6.51 -12.22
CA SER A 32 6.69 7.91 -12.06
C SER A 32 5.48 8.01 -11.14
N VAL A 33 5.21 9.22 -10.64
CA VAL A 33 4.03 9.49 -9.82
C VAL A 33 2.74 9.12 -10.57
N ASP A 34 2.63 9.52 -11.85
CA ASP A 34 1.45 9.24 -12.66
C ASP A 34 1.21 7.73 -12.84
N GLN A 35 2.28 6.95 -13.05
CA GLN A 35 2.19 5.49 -13.16
C GLN A 35 1.74 4.84 -11.85
N ALA A 36 2.24 5.31 -10.71
CA ALA A 36 1.81 4.82 -9.40
C ALA A 36 0.32 5.15 -9.13
N VAL A 37 -0.12 6.36 -9.50
CA VAL A 37 -1.51 6.78 -9.36
C VAL A 37 -2.44 5.94 -10.24
N GLU A 38 -2.10 5.76 -11.51
CA GLU A 38 -2.87 4.93 -12.45
C GLU A 38 -3.03 3.50 -11.92
N GLN A 39 -1.95 2.93 -11.36
CA GLN A 39 -1.97 1.60 -10.78
C GLN A 39 -2.95 1.49 -9.59
N VAL A 40 -2.94 2.47 -8.69
CA VAL A 40 -3.87 2.48 -7.54
C VAL A 40 -5.33 2.64 -7.98
N VAL A 41 -5.60 3.53 -8.95
CA VAL A 41 -6.95 3.74 -9.49
C VAL A 41 -7.48 2.47 -10.15
N ARG A 42 -6.64 1.76 -10.92
CA ARG A 42 -7.00 0.48 -11.54
C ARG A 42 -7.41 -0.57 -10.51
N TRP A 43 -6.56 -0.80 -9.50
CA TRP A 43 -6.88 -1.75 -8.42
C TRP A 43 -8.16 -1.41 -7.68
N TYR A 44 -8.41 -0.12 -7.44
CA TYR A 44 -9.65 0.31 -6.80
C TYR A 44 -10.88 -0.05 -7.65
N GLN A 45 -10.84 0.22 -8.96
CA GLN A 45 -11.94 -0.12 -9.88
C GLN A 45 -12.18 -1.63 -10.00
N GLU A 46 -11.11 -2.44 -9.99
CA GLU A 46 -11.22 -3.90 -9.96
C GLU A 46 -11.88 -4.38 -8.66
N SER A 47 -11.50 -3.79 -7.52
CA SER A 47 -12.05 -4.16 -6.21
C SER A 47 -13.50 -3.72 -6.00
N SER A 48 -13.92 -2.61 -6.62
CA SER A 48 -15.27 -2.05 -6.48
C SER A 48 -16.29 -2.82 -7.32
N GLN A 49 -15.88 -3.35 -8.47
CA GLN A 49 -16.71 -4.25 -9.29
C GLN A 49 -16.98 -5.60 -8.61
N LEU A 50 -16.20 -5.98 -7.60
CA LEU A 50 -16.33 -7.23 -6.86
C LEU A 50 -17.28 -7.16 -5.64
N ARG A 51 -17.78 -5.98 -5.26
CA ARG A 51 -18.68 -5.84 -4.10
C ARG A 51 -20.07 -5.37 -4.52
N PRO A 52 -21.12 -6.22 -4.46
CA PRO A 52 -22.48 -5.72 -4.58
C PRO A 52 -22.75 -4.84 -3.36
N VAL A 53 -23.09 -3.58 -3.62
CA VAL A 53 -23.64 -2.68 -2.59
C VAL A 53 -24.93 -3.33 -2.10
N ARG A 54 -24.93 -3.76 -0.83
CA ARG A 54 -26.16 -4.21 -0.16
C ARG A 54 -27.01 -3.02 0.25
#